data_AF-A0A2E1ZKB7-F1
#
_entry.id   AF-A0A2E1ZKB7-F1
#
_cell.length_a   1.000
_cell.length_b   1.000
_cell.length_c   1.000
_cell.angle_alpha   90.00
_cell.angle_beta   90.00
_cell.angle_gamma   90.00
#
_symmetry.space_group_name_H-M   'P 1'
#
loop_
_entity.id
_entity.type
_entity.pdbx_description
1 polymer ?
#
loop_
_entity_poly.entity_id
_entity_poly.type
_entity_poly.pdbx_seq_one_letter_code
_entity_poly.pdbx_strand_id
1 'polypeptide(L)'
;MNRLVKKSLLLGLFFATSNSFAQLPELVSPTSATGIATTARFFGGATADNGSTYANSFAYDAAIDIDLEIQVEASHVNTVGNLYVIVIWDGSYFVRDENGAFQLWDLSIENFLAASPAKTLQASERISIVDDVAFGPAGVSDTSLGFIVAYDTMAVANEFFFNGVSLSVNIEAEVEDLPSVVQSLQLFTNSVSSQIIQSNCIYCHINGGSAGGTSLAYQSSSNQNALNTNYNLLVNYINGGKGSTLLSKSKGIGHGGGVRLSSSSSDFQNFEAFVNAVLAE
;
A
#
# COMPACT_ATOMS: atom_id res chain seq x y z
N MET A 1 60.41 -38.39 -25.43
CA MET A 1 59.10 -37.92 -25.97
C MET A 1 58.34 -37.24 -24.83
N ASN A 2 58.58 -35.96 -24.58
CA ASN A 2 57.86 -35.19 -23.56
C ASN A 2 56.73 -34.39 -24.21
N ARG A 3 55.49 -34.77 -23.89
CA ARG A 3 54.26 -34.12 -24.39
C ARG A 3 54.09 -32.76 -23.71
N LEU A 4 54.08 -31.71 -24.53
CA LEU A 4 53.71 -30.36 -24.16
C LEU A 4 52.20 -30.30 -23.88
N VAL A 5 51.79 -30.12 -22.63
CA VAL A 5 50.38 -29.87 -22.28
C VAL A 5 50.14 -28.36 -22.36
N LYS A 6 49.46 -27.91 -23.42
CA LYS A 6 48.94 -26.53 -23.50
C LYS A 6 47.75 -26.40 -22.55
N LYS A 7 47.92 -25.70 -21.43
CA LYS A 7 46.80 -25.23 -20.59
C LYS A 7 46.18 -24.02 -21.28
N SER A 8 45.00 -24.20 -21.87
CA SER A 8 44.14 -23.10 -22.30
C SER A 8 43.50 -22.47 -21.06
N LEU A 9 43.82 -21.20 -20.80
CA LEU A 9 43.17 -20.40 -19.77
C LEU A 9 41.87 -19.84 -20.37
N LEU A 10 40.71 -20.38 -19.96
CA LEU A 10 39.43 -19.74 -20.24
C LEU A 10 39.32 -18.49 -19.36
N LEU A 11 39.37 -17.31 -20.00
CA LEU A 11 39.07 -16.04 -19.36
C LEU A 11 37.54 -15.89 -19.33
N GLY A 12 36.93 -16.18 -18.18
CA GLY A 12 35.51 -15.94 -17.97
C GLY A 12 35.22 -14.44 -17.95
N LEU A 13 34.49 -13.96 -18.95
CA LEU A 13 33.87 -12.63 -18.92
C LEU A 13 32.78 -12.65 -17.84
N PHE A 14 33.06 -12.05 -16.68
CA PHE A 14 32.00 -11.65 -15.76
C PHE A 14 31.32 -10.40 -16.34
N PHE A 15 30.12 -10.57 -16.88
CA PHE A 15 29.23 -9.44 -17.10
C PHE A 15 28.72 -9.02 -15.72
N ALA A 16 29.28 -7.94 -15.17
CA ALA A 16 28.62 -7.23 -14.08
C ALA A 16 27.32 -6.64 -14.66
N THR A 17 26.17 -7.18 -14.25
CA THR A 17 24.89 -6.53 -14.51
C THR A 17 24.87 -5.25 -13.68
N SER A 18 25.19 -4.12 -14.32
CA SER A 18 24.91 -2.82 -13.76
C SER A 18 23.39 -2.70 -13.67
N ASN A 19 22.84 -2.79 -12.46
CA ASN A 19 21.47 -2.35 -12.23
C ASN A 19 21.42 -0.87 -12.62
N SER A 20 20.72 -0.55 -13.70
CA SER A 20 20.48 0.82 -14.10
C SER A 20 19.46 1.40 -13.14
N PHE A 21 19.89 2.21 -12.19
CA PHE A 21 18.97 3.02 -11.38
C PHE A 21 18.18 3.96 -12.30
N ALA A 22 16.90 4.15 -12.02
CA ALA A 22 16.15 5.19 -12.69
C ALA A 22 16.70 6.55 -12.27
N GLN A 23 16.88 7.44 -13.24
CA GLN A 23 17.21 8.84 -12.95
C GLN A 23 16.06 9.46 -12.15
N LEU A 24 16.38 10.22 -11.09
CA LEU A 24 15.37 10.97 -10.34
C LEU A 24 14.50 11.81 -11.28
N PRO A 25 13.17 11.79 -11.14
CA PRO A 25 12.28 12.62 -11.94
C PRO A 25 12.54 14.11 -11.72
N GLU A 26 12.52 14.91 -12.78
CA GLU A 26 12.67 16.37 -12.68
C GLU A 26 11.37 17.00 -12.13
N LEU A 27 11.52 17.80 -11.08
CA LEU A 27 10.47 18.64 -10.53
C LEU A 27 10.41 19.93 -11.37
N VAL A 28 9.44 19.99 -12.27
CA VAL A 28 9.29 21.09 -13.22
C VAL A 28 9.04 22.44 -12.52
N SER A 29 9.29 23.51 -13.26
CA SER A 29 9.07 24.90 -12.82
C SER A 29 9.98 25.33 -11.65
N PRO A 30 11.31 25.29 -11.81
CA PRO A 30 12.21 25.92 -10.85
C PRO A 30 11.85 27.40 -10.73
N THR A 31 11.90 27.93 -9.52
CA THR A 31 11.49 29.30 -9.23
C THR A 31 12.42 29.97 -8.24
N SER A 32 12.28 31.28 -8.10
CA SER A 32 12.98 32.06 -7.08
C SER A 32 11.99 32.90 -6.27
N ALA A 33 12.36 33.30 -5.06
CA ALA A 33 11.47 34.01 -4.15
C ALA A 33 11.07 35.40 -4.70
N THR A 34 11.94 36.05 -5.47
CA THR A 34 11.63 37.35 -6.09
C THR A 34 11.16 37.27 -7.55
N GLY A 35 11.15 36.07 -8.14
CA GLY A 35 10.74 35.85 -9.53
C GLY A 35 11.84 36.09 -10.57
N ILE A 36 13.10 36.26 -10.14
CA ILE A 36 14.27 36.22 -11.02
C ILE A 36 14.34 34.85 -11.71
N ALA A 37 14.62 34.85 -13.02
CA ALA A 37 14.81 33.61 -13.77
C ALA A 37 16.02 32.84 -13.23
N THR A 38 15.89 31.52 -13.09
CA THR A 38 16.97 30.64 -12.65
C THR A 38 17.19 29.51 -13.63
N THR A 39 18.44 29.05 -13.71
CA THR A 39 18.82 27.83 -14.45
C THR A 39 19.01 26.62 -13.52
N ALA A 40 18.79 26.79 -12.22
CA ALA A 40 18.78 25.68 -11.28
C ALA A 40 17.68 24.67 -11.64
N ARG A 41 17.96 23.39 -11.41
CA ARG A 41 17.00 22.30 -11.66
C ARG A 41 16.85 21.46 -10.41
N PHE A 42 15.66 20.92 -10.22
CA PHE A 42 15.31 20.17 -9.03
C PHE A 42 14.79 18.80 -9.46
N PHE A 43 15.14 17.78 -8.71
CA PHE A 43 14.70 16.41 -8.96
C PHE A 43 14.24 15.81 -7.65
N GLY A 44 13.30 14.88 -7.74
CA GLY A 44 12.75 14.25 -6.56
C GLY A 44 11.89 13.06 -6.90
N GLY A 45 11.94 12.05 -6.06
CA GLY A 45 11.10 10.88 -6.19
C GLY A 45 11.03 10.10 -4.88
N ALA A 46 9.92 9.40 -4.71
CA ALA A 46 9.74 8.39 -3.68
C ALA A 46 9.76 7.01 -4.34
N THR A 47 10.33 6.02 -3.66
CA THR A 47 10.53 4.67 -4.19
C THR A 47 10.42 3.64 -3.09
N ALA A 48 9.86 2.47 -3.42
CA ALA A 48 9.83 1.28 -2.56
C ALA A 48 10.78 0.18 -3.07
N ASP A 49 11.58 0.48 -4.11
CA ASP A 49 12.43 -0.48 -4.81
C ASP A 49 13.85 0.05 -5.04
N ASN A 50 14.34 0.86 -4.08
CA ASN A 50 15.69 1.44 -4.07
C ASN A 50 16.00 2.24 -5.36
N GLY A 51 15.01 2.99 -5.86
CA GLY A 51 15.16 3.87 -7.02
C GLY A 51 15.13 3.15 -8.37
N SER A 52 14.60 1.93 -8.43
CA SER A 52 14.35 1.25 -9.72
C SER A 52 13.14 1.85 -10.43
N THR A 53 12.12 2.23 -9.66
CA THR A 53 10.94 2.99 -10.09
C THR A 53 10.59 4.06 -9.07
N TYR A 54 9.88 5.09 -9.53
CA TYR A 54 9.36 6.16 -8.68
C TYR A 54 7.84 6.21 -8.78
N ALA A 55 7.20 6.37 -7.64
CA ALA A 55 5.75 6.48 -7.52
C ALA A 55 5.38 7.66 -6.60
N ASN A 56 4.09 7.99 -6.59
CA ASN A 56 3.53 9.06 -5.77
C ASN A 56 2.46 8.56 -4.78
N SER A 57 2.22 7.25 -4.70
CA SER A 57 1.30 6.62 -3.76
C SER A 57 1.91 5.33 -3.25
N PHE A 58 1.83 5.13 -1.93
CA PHE A 58 2.40 3.98 -1.25
C PHE A 58 1.43 3.45 -0.21
N ALA A 59 1.43 2.13 -0.05
CA ALA A 59 0.65 1.45 0.98
C ALA A 59 1.08 1.91 2.39
N TYR A 60 0.18 1.79 3.35
CA TYR A 60 0.39 2.16 4.74
C TYR A 60 1.72 1.65 5.33
N ASP A 61 2.04 0.38 5.10
CA ASP A 61 3.20 -0.32 5.65
C ASP A 61 4.42 -0.35 4.72
N ALA A 62 4.34 0.31 3.55
CA ALA A 62 5.44 0.33 2.60
C ALA A 62 6.63 1.11 3.17
N ALA A 63 7.78 0.43 3.29
CA ALA A 63 9.05 1.10 3.53
C ALA A 63 9.47 1.82 2.24
N ILE A 64 9.72 3.13 2.33
CA ILE A 64 10.08 3.95 1.18
C ILE A 64 11.29 4.83 1.45
N ASP A 65 12.02 5.09 0.36
CA ASP A 65 13.05 6.11 0.29
C ASP A 65 12.46 7.36 -0.34
N ILE A 66 12.90 8.54 0.11
CA ILE A 66 12.57 9.81 -0.52
C ILE A 66 13.86 10.58 -0.72
N ASP A 67 14.22 10.76 -2.00
CA ASP A 67 15.43 11.43 -2.41
C ASP A 67 15.11 12.67 -3.24
N LEU A 68 15.88 13.73 -3.00
CA LEU A 68 15.83 14.99 -3.72
C LEU A 68 17.23 15.36 -4.22
N GLU A 69 17.29 16.03 -5.36
CA GLU A 69 18.54 16.56 -5.91
C GLU A 69 18.32 18.00 -6.38
N ILE A 70 19.28 18.87 -6.05
CA ILE A 70 19.38 20.22 -6.59
C ILE A 70 20.58 20.25 -7.54
N GLN A 71 20.34 20.52 -8.81
CA GLN A 71 21.39 20.96 -9.73
C GLN A 71 21.52 22.47 -9.61
N VAL A 72 22.56 22.88 -8.91
CA VAL A 72 22.83 24.28 -8.61
C VAL A 72 23.23 25.00 -9.89
N GLU A 73 22.73 26.22 -10.05
CA GLU A 73 23.04 27.08 -11.18
C GLU A 73 24.56 27.33 -11.27
N ALA A 74 25.12 27.24 -12.48
CA ALA A 74 26.57 27.16 -12.68
C ALA A 74 27.35 28.37 -12.12
N SER A 75 26.75 29.57 -12.12
CA SER A 75 27.32 30.78 -11.51
C SER A 75 27.32 30.77 -9.98
N HIS A 76 26.53 29.89 -9.35
CA HIS A 76 26.43 29.75 -7.89
C HIS A 76 27.32 28.62 -7.35
N VAL A 77 27.85 27.73 -8.20
CA VAL A 77 28.76 26.65 -7.77
C VAL A 77 30.05 27.24 -7.19
N ASN A 78 30.59 26.60 -6.15
CA ASN A 78 31.74 27.05 -5.35
C ASN A 78 31.54 28.36 -4.57
N THR A 79 30.30 28.79 -4.39
CA THR A 79 29.95 29.89 -3.48
C THR A 79 29.47 29.32 -2.14
N VAL A 80 29.52 30.14 -1.09
CA VAL A 80 28.94 29.77 0.20
C VAL A 80 27.43 29.98 0.16
N GLY A 81 26.67 29.01 0.65
CA GLY A 81 25.21 29.05 0.70
C GLY A 81 24.64 28.02 1.67
N ASN A 82 23.31 27.95 1.73
CA ASN A 82 22.55 27.05 2.59
C ASN A 82 21.61 26.18 1.75
N LEU A 83 21.35 24.96 2.22
CA LEU A 83 20.29 24.11 1.68
C LEU A 83 19.14 24.02 2.68
N TYR A 84 17.90 24.03 2.16
CA TYR A 84 16.67 23.99 2.93
C TYR A 84 15.80 22.83 2.47
N VAL A 85 15.07 22.25 3.42
CA VAL A 85 14.08 21.21 3.18
C VAL A 85 12.80 21.63 3.89
N ILE A 86 11.70 21.66 3.15
CA ILE A 86 10.37 21.97 3.64
C ILE A 86 9.46 20.76 3.39
N VAL A 87 8.76 20.33 4.42
CA VAL A 87 7.67 19.35 4.33
C VAL A 87 6.35 20.07 4.56
N ILE A 88 5.40 19.85 3.67
CA ILE A 88 4.02 20.33 3.76
C ILE A 88 3.16 19.15 4.16
N TRP A 89 2.49 19.25 5.29
CA TRP A 89 1.62 18.19 5.79
C TRP A 89 0.44 18.78 6.55
N ASP A 90 -0.77 18.40 6.16
CA ASP A 90 -2.03 18.87 6.76
C ASP A 90 -2.12 20.40 6.90
N GLY A 91 -1.71 21.12 5.85
CA GLY A 91 -1.69 22.58 5.81
C GLY A 91 -0.60 23.25 6.67
N SER A 92 0.19 22.47 7.40
CA SER A 92 1.35 22.92 8.17
C SER A 92 2.64 22.78 7.36
N TYR A 93 3.62 23.61 7.70
CA TYR A 93 4.94 23.63 7.07
C TYR A 93 5.98 23.26 8.10
N PHE A 94 6.88 22.35 7.76
CA PHE A 94 7.97 21.91 8.62
C PHE A 94 9.29 22.15 7.91
N VAL A 95 10.28 22.64 8.63
CA VAL A 95 11.64 22.86 8.11
C VAL A 95 12.61 21.90 8.78
N ARG A 96 13.54 21.35 8.01
CA ARG A 96 14.59 20.48 8.55
C ARG A 96 15.75 21.32 9.06
N ASP A 97 16.13 21.10 10.31
CA ASP A 97 17.33 21.70 10.90
C ASP A 97 18.62 20.97 10.50
N GLU A 98 19.77 21.51 10.90
CA GLU A 98 21.10 20.97 10.61
C GLU A 98 21.36 19.58 11.24
N ASN A 99 20.60 19.21 12.27
CA ASN A 99 20.67 17.89 12.91
C ASN A 99 19.73 16.88 12.24
N GLY A 100 18.97 17.34 11.25
CA GLY A 100 18.05 16.54 10.47
C GLY A 100 16.65 16.44 11.07
N ALA A 101 16.33 17.15 12.15
CA ALA A 101 15.01 17.14 12.76
C ALA A 101 14.06 18.13 12.07
N PHE A 102 12.79 17.76 11.96
CA PHE A 102 11.75 18.62 11.39
C PHE A 102 11.07 19.44 12.49
N GLN A 103 11.06 20.76 12.32
CA GLN A 103 10.42 21.71 13.23
C GLN A 103 9.26 22.41 12.52
N LEU A 104 8.16 22.66 13.25
CA LEU A 104 7.05 23.45 12.70
C LEU A 104 7.54 24.87 12.36
N TRP A 105 7.29 25.29 11.13
CA TRP A 105 7.68 26.59 10.61
C TRP A 105 6.50 27.55 10.61
N ASP A 106 6.69 28.70 11.24
CA ASP A 106 5.71 29.77 11.34
C ASP A 106 5.69 30.70 10.11
N LEU A 107 6.35 30.30 9.02
CA LEU A 107 6.52 31.06 7.77
C LEU A 107 7.36 32.34 7.94
N SER A 108 8.02 32.54 9.07
CA SER A 108 8.95 33.66 9.27
C SER A 108 10.34 33.33 8.72
N ILE A 109 11.02 34.35 8.20
CA ILE A 109 12.41 34.18 7.75
C ILE A 109 13.37 33.89 8.90
N GLU A 110 13.08 34.39 10.10
CA GLU A 110 13.91 34.21 11.30
C GLU A 110 13.95 32.75 11.74
N ASN A 111 12.83 32.03 11.61
CA ASN A 111 12.71 30.62 11.94
C ASN A 111 12.86 29.69 10.73
N PHE A 112 13.35 30.20 9.60
CA PHE A 112 13.58 29.38 8.41
C PHE A 112 14.94 28.65 8.52
N LEU A 113 14.90 27.46 9.11
CA LEU A 113 16.10 26.67 9.42
C LEU A 113 16.69 26.01 8.18
N ALA A 114 18.02 26.10 8.03
CA ALA A 114 18.75 25.41 6.99
C ALA A 114 19.07 23.96 7.41
N ALA A 115 18.82 23.03 6.49
CA ALA A 115 19.20 21.63 6.63
C ALA A 115 20.73 21.43 6.45
N SER A 116 21.38 22.33 5.72
CA SER A 116 22.84 22.34 5.56
C SER A 116 23.34 23.78 5.51
N PRO A 117 23.66 24.39 6.66
CA PRO A 117 24.09 25.78 6.72
C PRO A 117 25.54 25.99 6.26
N ALA A 118 25.82 27.17 5.71
CA ALA A 118 27.15 27.72 5.43
C ALA A 118 28.11 26.76 4.69
N LYS A 119 27.60 25.99 3.74
CA LYS A 119 28.40 25.05 2.94
C LYS A 119 28.87 25.69 1.64
N THR A 120 29.90 25.10 1.04
CA THR A 120 30.27 25.40 -0.35
C THR A 120 29.40 24.60 -1.31
N LEU A 121 28.59 25.29 -2.11
CA LEU A 121 27.67 24.66 -3.05
C LEU A 121 28.40 23.87 -4.13
N GLN A 122 27.98 22.62 -4.32
CA GLN A 122 28.42 21.75 -5.40
C GLN A 122 27.47 21.88 -6.61
N ALA A 123 27.91 21.41 -7.78
CA ALA A 123 27.07 21.41 -8.97
C ALA A 123 25.81 20.51 -8.85
N SER A 124 25.89 19.48 -8.00
CA SER A 124 24.77 18.59 -7.67
C SER A 124 24.75 18.38 -6.16
N GLU A 125 23.62 18.66 -5.54
CA GLU A 125 23.37 18.53 -4.12
C GLU A 125 22.27 17.51 -3.88
N ARG A 126 22.62 16.36 -3.32
CA ARG A 126 21.68 15.28 -3.03
C ARG A 126 21.25 15.30 -1.58
N ILE A 127 19.97 15.09 -1.36
CA ILE A 127 19.32 15.18 -0.06
C ILE A 127 18.44 13.94 0.09
N SER A 128 18.81 13.05 1.01
CA SER A 128 17.94 11.97 1.46
C SER A 128 17.06 12.51 2.60
N ILE A 129 15.74 12.37 2.41
CA ILE A 129 14.74 12.77 3.40
C ILE A 129 14.49 11.63 4.38
N VAL A 130 14.28 10.43 3.86
CA VAL A 130 14.13 9.17 4.59
C VAL A 130 14.73 8.02 3.78
N ASP A 131 15.05 6.94 4.49
CA ASP A 131 15.66 5.71 3.97
C ASP A 131 14.94 4.53 4.63
N ASP A 132 14.28 3.69 3.83
CA ASP A 132 13.48 2.53 4.24
C ASP A 132 12.46 2.83 5.37
N VAL A 133 11.73 3.96 5.27
CA VAL A 133 10.76 4.35 6.30
C VAL A 133 9.33 4.00 5.90
N ALA A 134 8.63 3.27 6.77
CA ALA A 134 7.19 3.06 6.68
C ALA A 134 6.44 4.18 7.44
N PHE A 135 5.84 5.10 6.70
CA PHE A 135 5.18 6.28 7.26
C PHE A 135 3.88 5.97 8.01
N GLY A 136 3.10 4.99 7.54
CA GLY A 136 1.82 4.63 8.16
C GLY A 136 1.96 4.24 9.63
N PRO A 137 2.78 3.22 9.96
CA PRO A 137 3.08 2.85 11.36
C PRO A 137 3.71 3.97 12.20
N ALA A 138 4.32 4.97 11.56
CA ALA A 138 4.86 6.16 12.23
C ALA A 138 3.78 7.24 12.51
N GLY A 139 2.51 6.98 12.17
CA GLY A 139 1.38 7.87 12.40
C GLY A 139 1.10 8.85 11.25
N VAL A 140 1.66 8.61 10.06
CA VAL A 140 1.47 9.43 8.87
C VAL A 140 0.78 8.57 7.79
N SER A 141 -0.55 8.61 7.75
CA SER A 141 -1.37 7.79 6.84
C SER A 141 -2.61 8.56 6.38
N ASP A 142 -3.29 8.05 5.34
CA ASP A 142 -4.48 8.68 4.72
C ASP A 142 -4.23 10.15 4.38
N THR A 143 -3.04 10.43 3.85
CA THR A 143 -2.55 11.80 3.74
C THR A 143 -1.56 11.97 2.59
N SER A 144 -1.28 13.23 2.26
CA SER A 144 -0.29 13.61 1.26
C SER A 144 0.77 14.49 1.89
N LEU A 145 2.03 14.14 1.66
CA LEU A 145 3.20 14.93 2.01
C LEU A 145 3.68 15.68 0.78
N GLY A 146 3.89 16.99 0.91
CA GLY A 146 4.56 17.81 -0.10
C GLY A 146 6.00 18.08 0.30
N PHE A 147 6.97 17.91 -0.60
CA PHE A 147 8.38 18.23 -0.34
C PHE A 147 8.86 19.36 -1.25
N ILE A 148 9.45 20.38 -0.64
CA ILE A 148 10.16 21.46 -1.31
C ILE A 148 11.60 21.48 -0.80
N VAL A 149 12.54 21.62 -1.72
CA VAL A 149 13.95 21.89 -1.44
C VAL A 149 14.31 23.24 -2.00
N ALA A 150 15.10 23.99 -1.24
CA ALA A 150 15.57 25.30 -1.66
C ALA A 150 17.07 25.44 -1.37
N TYR A 151 17.68 26.42 -2.02
CA TYR A 151 19.00 26.91 -1.63
C TYR A 151 19.07 28.43 -1.73
N ASP A 152 19.97 29.01 -0.95
CA ASP A 152 20.43 30.38 -1.11
C ASP A 152 21.95 30.40 -1.37
N THR A 153 22.47 31.56 -1.75
CA THR A 153 23.90 31.72 -2.02
C THR A 153 24.34 33.16 -1.77
N MET A 154 25.57 33.34 -1.30
CA MET A 154 26.21 34.66 -1.23
C MET A 154 26.42 35.32 -2.59
N ALA A 155 26.35 34.58 -3.71
CA ALA A 155 26.43 35.16 -5.05
C ALA A 155 25.20 36.00 -5.41
N VAL A 156 24.04 35.70 -4.79
CA VAL A 156 22.78 36.41 -4.98
C VAL A 156 22.15 36.65 -3.61
N ALA A 157 22.51 37.78 -3.01
CA ALA A 157 22.05 38.11 -1.67
C ALA A 157 20.52 38.22 -1.58
N ASN A 158 19.96 37.70 -0.48
CA ASN A 158 18.53 37.75 -0.16
C ASN A 158 17.61 37.08 -1.20
N GLU A 159 18.09 36.01 -1.85
CA GLU A 159 17.32 35.24 -2.81
C GLU A 159 17.32 33.75 -2.45
N PHE A 160 16.19 33.09 -2.71
CA PHE A 160 16.04 31.65 -2.57
C PHE A 160 15.62 31.05 -3.90
N PHE A 161 16.19 29.91 -4.25
CA PHE A 161 15.85 29.14 -5.45
C PHE A 161 15.28 27.79 -5.02
N PHE A 162 14.15 27.38 -5.58
CA PHE A 162 13.44 26.19 -5.12
C PHE A 162 12.59 25.53 -6.23
N ASN A 163 12.15 24.30 -5.99
CA ASN A 163 11.15 23.67 -6.84
C ASN A 163 9.79 24.34 -6.64
N GLY A 164 9.26 24.99 -7.69
CA GLY A 164 7.98 25.70 -7.62
C GLY A 164 6.76 24.79 -7.48
N VAL A 165 6.92 23.49 -7.76
CA VAL A 165 5.91 22.44 -7.52
C VAL A 165 6.51 21.44 -6.53
N SER A 166 5.80 21.17 -5.43
CA SER A 166 6.24 20.19 -4.43
C SER A 166 6.22 18.78 -5.02
N LEU A 167 7.21 17.95 -4.64
CA LEU A 167 7.07 16.50 -4.79
C LEU A 167 5.94 16.04 -3.88
N SER A 168 4.90 15.41 -4.43
CA SER A 168 3.77 14.89 -3.67
C SER A 168 3.94 13.38 -3.46
N VAL A 169 3.85 12.94 -2.21
CA VAL A 169 3.90 11.53 -1.80
C VAL A 169 2.67 11.24 -0.98
N ASN A 170 1.80 10.39 -1.49
CA ASN A 170 0.59 9.94 -0.80
C ASN A 170 0.92 8.67 0.00
N ILE A 171 0.54 8.69 1.28
CA ILE A 171 0.54 7.50 2.12
C ILE A 171 -0.90 7.08 2.30
N GLU A 172 -1.21 5.87 1.85
CA GLU A 172 -2.55 5.32 1.90
C GLU A 172 -2.99 5.12 3.36
N ALA A 173 -4.31 5.13 3.57
CA ALA A 173 -4.86 4.79 4.88
C ALA A 173 -4.39 3.40 5.31
N GLU A 174 -4.31 3.16 6.62
CA GLU A 174 -4.26 1.79 7.11
C GLU A 174 -5.44 1.05 6.50
N VAL A 175 -5.14 0.05 5.68
CA VAL A 175 -6.14 -0.95 5.36
C VAL A 175 -6.29 -1.71 6.66
N GLU A 176 -7.22 -1.25 7.50
CA GLU A 176 -7.70 -2.03 8.62
C GLU A 176 -8.00 -3.40 8.02
N ASP A 177 -7.22 -4.40 8.43
CA ASP A 177 -7.65 -5.79 8.43
C ASP A 177 -8.82 -5.89 9.43
N LEU A 178 -9.91 -5.15 9.17
CA LEU A 178 -11.24 -5.63 9.48
C LEU A 178 -11.20 -7.04 8.95
N PRO A 179 -11.40 -8.08 9.79
CA PRO A 179 -11.33 -9.45 9.32
C PRO A 179 -12.21 -9.47 8.09
N SER A 180 -11.58 -9.67 6.92
CA SER A 180 -12.19 -9.57 5.60
C SER A 180 -13.60 -10.08 5.78
N VAL A 181 -14.66 -9.26 5.60
CA VAL A 181 -16.03 -9.68 5.99
C VAL A 181 -16.13 -11.15 5.65
N VAL A 182 -16.19 -11.99 6.70
CA VAL A 182 -15.74 -13.39 6.63
C VAL A 182 -16.21 -13.96 5.30
N GLN A 183 -15.31 -14.43 4.42
CA GLN A 183 -15.69 -14.74 3.03
C GLN A 183 -16.92 -15.66 3.00
N SER A 184 -17.01 -16.55 4.00
CA SER A 184 -18.19 -17.36 4.25
C SER A 184 -19.44 -16.56 4.63
N LEU A 185 -19.36 -15.52 5.47
CA LEU A 185 -20.48 -14.61 5.78
C LEU A 185 -20.96 -13.81 4.55
N GLN A 186 -20.04 -13.35 3.70
CA GLN A 186 -20.40 -12.67 2.44
C GLN A 186 -21.16 -13.61 1.51
N LEU A 187 -20.60 -14.79 1.24
CA LEU A 187 -21.25 -15.83 0.43
C LEU A 187 -22.58 -16.23 1.05
N PHE A 188 -22.63 -16.35 2.38
CA PHE A 188 -23.85 -16.71 3.07
C PHE A 188 -24.95 -15.66 2.87
N THR A 189 -24.62 -14.39 3.06
CA THR A 189 -25.58 -13.27 2.94
C THR A 189 -26.06 -13.09 1.50
N ASN A 190 -25.14 -13.18 0.52
CA ASN A 190 -25.43 -12.84 -0.86
C ASN A 190 -26.12 -13.96 -1.64
N SER A 191 -25.77 -15.22 -1.39
CA SER A 191 -26.17 -16.33 -2.27
C SER A 191 -26.67 -17.59 -1.57
N VAL A 192 -26.48 -17.75 -0.26
CA VAL A 192 -26.91 -18.97 0.46
C VAL A 192 -28.19 -18.74 1.26
N SER A 193 -28.26 -17.66 2.03
CA SER A 193 -29.34 -17.44 3.01
C SER A 193 -30.71 -17.45 2.34
N SER A 194 -30.96 -16.58 1.36
CA SER A 194 -32.29 -16.48 0.74
C SER A 194 -32.50 -17.54 -0.35
N GLN A 195 -31.54 -17.70 -1.26
CA GLN A 195 -31.67 -18.51 -2.46
C GLN A 195 -31.58 -20.02 -2.18
N ILE A 196 -30.90 -20.42 -1.11
CA ILE A 196 -30.69 -21.84 -0.78
C ILE A 196 -31.43 -22.21 0.49
N ILE A 197 -31.12 -21.56 1.62
CA ILE A 197 -31.69 -21.95 2.91
C ILE A 197 -33.18 -21.65 2.98
N GLN A 198 -33.58 -20.39 2.72
CA GLN A 198 -35.00 -20.00 2.79
C GLN A 198 -35.83 -20.59 1.64
N SER A 199 -35.24 -20.78 0.45
CA SER A 199 -36.00 -21.23 -0.72
C SER A 199 -36.05 -22.75 -0.90
N ASN A 200 -35.14 -23.53 -0.30
CA ASN A 200 -35.06 -24.98 -0.53
C ASN A 200 -35.01 -25.80 0.76
N CYS A 201 -34.15 -25.42 1.71
CA CYS A 201 -33.83 -26.28 2.86
C CYS A 201 -34.83 -26.13 4.01
N ILE A 202 -35.28 -24.91 4.28
CA ILE A 202 -36.08 -24.58 5.47
C ILE A 202 -37.42 -25.32 5.53
N TYR A 203 -38.03 -25.67 4.40
CA TYR A 203 -39.33 -26.35 4.36
C TYR A 203 -39.36 -27.66 5.16
N CYS A 204 -38.21 -28.35 5.24
CA CYS A 204 -38.06 -29.55 6.06
C CYS A 204 -37.24 -29.26 7.33
N HIS A 205 -36.20 -28.45 7.20
CA HIS A 205 -35.24 -28.12 8.26
C HIS A 205 -35.69 -26.90 9.07
N ILE A 206 -36.88 -26.97 9.66
CA ILE A 206 -37.43 -25.98 10.58
C ILE A 206 -38.00 -26.72 11.79
N ASN A 207 -38.08 -26.06 12.96
CA ASN A 207 -38.68 -26.68 14.14
C ASN A 207 -40.11 -27.17 13.84
N GLY A 208 -40.41 -28.42 14.18
CA GLY A 208 -41.67 -29.11 13.85
C GLY A 208 -41.77 -29.62 12.40
N GLY A 209 -40.81 -29.31 11.53
CA GLY A 209 -40.71 -29.85 10.17
C GLY A 209 -40.21 -31.30 10.13
N SER A 210 -40.32 -31.93 8.96
CA SER A 210 -39.94 -33.33 8.75
C SER A 210 -38.46 -33.64 9.04
N ALA A 211 -37.59 -32.63 8.97
CA ALA A 211 -36.17 -32.70 9.34
C ALA A 211 -35.81 -31.77 10.51
N GLY A 212 -36.80 -31.25 11.24
CA GLY A 212 -36.61 -30.31 12.35
C GLY A 212 -35.87 -30.89 13.56
N GLY A 213 -35.86 -32.22 13.70
CA GLY A 213 -35.09 -32.92 14.74
C GLY A 213 -33.62 -33.15 14.40
N THR A 214 -33.17 -32.74 13.21
CA THR A 214 -31.75 -32.82 12.85
C THR A 214 -30.95 -31.69 13.49
N SER A 215 -29.62 -31.76 13.44
CA SER A 215 -28.75 -30.67 13.89
C SER A 215 -28.78 -29.44 12.97
N LEU A 216 -29.64 -29.43 11.95
CA LEU A 216 -29.86 -28.30 11.05
C LEU A 216 -31.34 -27.91 11.14
N ALA A 217 -31.68 -27.06 12.09
CA ALA A 217 -33.01 -26.47 12.24
C ALA A 217 -32.92 -24.95 12.05
N TYR A 218 -33.32 -24.48 10.86
CA TYR A 218 -33.24 -23.09 10.45
C TYR A 218 -34.38 -22.23 11.00
N GLN A 219 -34.11 -20.94 11.13
CA GLN A 219 -35.08 -19.90 11.39
C GLN A 219 -35.60 -19.30 10.08
N SER A 220 -36.90 -19.00 10.03
CA SER A 220 -37.51 -18.29 8.91
C SER A 220 -37.06 -16.84 8.87
N SER A 221 -36.92 -16.27 7.68
CA SER A 221 -36.59 -14.85 7.46
C SER A 221 -37.58 -13.87 8.11
N SER A 222 -38.74 -14.33 8.58
CA SER A 222 -39.65 -13.54 9.42
C SER A 222 -39.11 -13.26 10.83
N ASN A 223 -38.10 -14.00 11.29
CA ASN A 223 -37.39 -13.74 12.53
C ASN A 223 -36.23 -12.76 12.29
N GLN A 224 -36.17 -11.68 13.09
CA GLN A 224 -35.17 -10.63 12.98
C GLN A 224 -33.71 -11.13 13.02
N ASN A 225 -33.46 -12.24 13.72
CA ASN A 225 -32.12 -12.82 13.90
C ASN A 225 -31.87 -14.05 13.02
N ALA A 226 -32.74 -14.33 12.04
CA ALA A 226 -32.66 -15.55 11.23
C ALA A 226 -31.35 -15.67 10.45
N LEU A 227 -30.87 -14.57 9.88
CA LEU A 227 -29.61 -14.56 9.10
C LEU A 227 -28.44 -15.01 9.96
N ASN A 228 -28.19 -14.34 11.08
CA ASN A 228 -27.09 -14.66 11.99
C ASN A 228 -27.24 -16.06 12.60
N THR A 229 -28.46 -16.45 12.98
CA THR A 229 -28.73 -17.78 13.55
C THR A 229 -28.44 -18.89 12.55
N ASN A 230 -28.89 -18.74 11.30
CA ASN A 230 -28.69 -19.74 10.26
C ASN A 230 -27.23 -19.81 9.79
N TYR A 231 -26.54 -18.67 9.73
CA TYR A 231 -25.11 -18.60 9.44
C TYR A 231 -24.31 -19.39 10.48
N ASN A 232 -24.46 -19.04 11.76
CA ASN A 232 -23.73 -19.68 12.86
C ASN A 232 -24.04 -21.18 12.95
N LEU A 233 -25.29 -21.57 12.70
CA LEU A 233 -25.69 -22.98 12.65
C LEU A 233 -24.91 -23.77 11.59
N LEU A 234 -24.80 -23.22 10.38
CA LEU A 234 -24.06 -23.86 9.28
C LEU A 234 -22.57 -23.88 9.54
N VAL A 235 -21.98 -22.77 10.00
CA VAL A 235 -20.56 -22.70 10.36
C VAL A 235 -20.22 -23.76 11.40
N ASN A 236 -21.00 -23.86 12.48
CA ASN A 236 -20.79 -24.89 13.50
C ASN A 236 -20.94 -26.31 12.95
N TYR A 237 -21.89 -26.54 12.05
CA TYR A 237 -22.08 -27.84 11.42
C TYR A 237 -20.88 -28.22 10.54
N ILE A 238 -20.36 -27.29 9.75
CA ILE A 238 -19.21 -27.47 8.86
C ILE A 238 -17.94 -27.70 9.68
N ASN A 239 -17.66 -26.84 10.66
CA ASN A 239 -16.49 -26.94 11.55
C ASN A 239 -16.52 -28.17 12.45
N GLY A 240 -17.70 -28.75 12.68
CA GLY A 240 -17.86 -30.09 13.27
C GLY A 240 -17.47 -31.26 12.34
N GLY A 241 -16.81 -30.99 11.21
CA GLY A 241 -16.34 -31.99 10.24
C GLY A 241 -17.42 -32.48 9.27
N LYS A 242 -18.56 -31.79 9.16
CA LYS A 242 -19.73 -32.26 8.37
C LYS A 242 -19.94 -31.52 7.06
N GLY A 243 -18.98 -30.72 6.59
CA GLY A 243 -19.04 -30.02 5.30
C GLY A 243 -19.28 -30.95 4.10
N SER A 244 -18.56 -32.06 4.01
CA SER A 244 -18.75 -33.06 2.95
C SER A 244 -20.15 -33.69 3.00
N THR A 245 -20.64 -33.99 4.20
CA THR A 245 -22.00 -34.51 4.41
C THR A 245 -23.05 -33.49 3.95
N LEU A 246 -22.85 -32.21 4.24
CA LEU A 246 -23.74 -31.13 3.83
C LEU A 246 -23.88 -31.06 2.30
N LEU A 247 -22.76 -31.08 1.58
CA LEU A 247 -22.72 -31.04 0.10
C LEU A 247 -23.27 -32.33 -0.54
N SER A 248 -23.00 -33.51 0.03
CA SER A 248 -23.56 -34.77 -0.49
C SER A 248 -25.08 -34.82 -0.31
N LYS A 249 -25.58 -34.41 0.87
CA LYS A 249 -27.02 -34.45 1.17
C LYS A 249 -27.81 -33.43 0.33
N SER A 250 -27.27 -32.23 0.10
CA SER A 250 -27.94 -31.23 -0.76
C SER A 250 -28.14 -31.73 -2.20
N LYS A 251 -27.19 -32.53 -2.71
CA LYS A 251 -27.30 -33.23 -4.01
C LYS A 251 -28.20 -34.47 -3.99
N GLY A 252 -28.85 -34.78 -2.87
CA GLY A 252 -29.76 -35.94 -2.75
C GLY A 252 -29.08 -37.25 -2.36
N ILE A 253 -27.76 -37.28 -2.14
CA ILE A 253 -27.04 -38.52 -1.83
C ILE A 253 -27.35 -38.92 -0.37
N GLY A 254 -28.18 -39.93 -0.22
CA GLY A 254 -28.65 -40.41 1.09
C GLY A 254 -29.52 -39.39 1.83
N HIS A 255 -30.13 -38.43 1.13
CA HIS A 255 -31.01 -37.43 1.72
C HIS A 255 -32.47 -37.83 1.49
N GLY A 256 -33.25 -37.98 2.58
CA GLY A 256 -34.63 -38.47 2.51
C GLY A 256 -35.58 -37.58 1.71
N GLY A 257 -35.25 -36.29 1.55
CA GLY A 257 -35.99 -35.36 0.70
C GLY A 257 -35.60 -35.38 -0.78
N GLY A 258 -34.70 -36.28 -1.19
CA GLY A 258 -34.14 -36.31 -2.54
C GLY A 258 -33.22 -35.12 -2.84
N VAL A 259 -32.95 -34.89 -4.13
CA VAL A 259 -32.10 -33.79 -4.63
C VAL A 259 -32.73 -32.45 -4.25
N ARG A 260 -31.97 -31.56 -3.61
CA ARG A 260 -32.38 -30.17 -3.32
C ARG A 260 -31.63 -29.18 -4.21
N LEU A 261 -30.34 -29.42 -4.43
CA LEU A 261 -29.50 -28.65 -5.34
C LEU A 261 -28.94 -29.60 -6.41
N SER A 262 -29.13 -29.28 -7.68
CA SER A 262 -28.52 -30.04 -8.77
C SER A 262 -27.01 -29.82 -8.77
N SER A 263 -26.20 -30.86 -9.02
CA SER A 263 -24.73 -30.74 -9.07
C SER A 263 -24.24 -29.69 -10.08
N SER A 264 -25.03 -29.38 -11.11
CA SER A 264 -24.69 -28.39 -12.14
C SER A 264 -25.29 -27.00 -11.91
N SER A 265 -26.06 -26.78 -10.83
CA SER A 265 -26.69 -25.48 -10.59
C SER A 265 -25.72 -24.47 -9.99
N SER A 266 -25.95 -23.19 -10.29
CA SER A 266 -25.27 -22.06 -9.63
C SER A 266 -25.46 -22.12 -8.12
N ASP A 267 -26.62 -22.55 -7.64
CA ASP A 267 -26.90 -22.66 -6.21
C ASP A 267 -25.99 -23.71 -5.55
N PHE A 268 -25.75 -24.85 -6.19
CA PHE A 268 -24.82 -25.83 -5.65
C PHE A 268 -23.38 -25.30 -5.62
N GLN A 269 -22.94 -24.61 -6.68
CA GLN A 269 -21.61 -23.99 -6.74
C GLN A 269 -21.42 -22.92 -5.66
N ASN A 270 -22.43 -22.05 -5.46
CA ASN A 270 -22.42 -21.04 -4.41
C ASN A 270 -22.39 -21.67 -3.02
N PHE A 271 -23.10 -22.78 -2.83
CA PHE A 271 -23.10 -23.51 -1.56
C PHE A 271 -21.76 -24.21 -1.28
N GLU A 272 -21.13 -24.77 -2.32
CA GLU A 272 -19.79 -25.35 -2.24
C GLU A 272 -18.72 -24.29 -1.95
N ALA A 273 -18.80 -23.13 -2.60
CA ALA A 273 -17.94 -21.99 -2.33
C ALA A 273 -18.08 -21.52 -0.86
N PHE A 274 -19.30 -21.44 -0.34
CA PHE A 274 -19.55 -21.12 1.06
C PHE A 274 -18.91 -22.14 2.00
N VAL A 275 -19.11 -23.44 1.76
CA VAL A 275 -18.51 -24.50 2.60
C VAL A 275 -16.98 -24.43 2.58
N ASN A 276 -16.38 -24.18 1.42
CA ASN A 276 -14.93 -24.06 1.29
C ASN A 276 -14.40 -22.81 2.01
N ALA A 277 -15.11 -21.69 1.94
CA ALA A 277 -14.75 -20.47 2.66
C ALA A 277 -14.78 -20.70 4.18
N VAL A 278 -15.83 -21.35 4.72
CA VAL A 278 -15.89 -21.69 6.16
C VAL A 278 -14.71 -22.56 6.60
N LEU A 279 -14.26 -23.50 5.75
CA LEU A 279 -13.14 -24.40 6.08
C LEU A 279 -11.75 -23.75 5.94
N ALA A 280 -11.67 -22.62 5.25
CA ALA A 280 -10.44 -21.86 5.08
C ALA A 280 -10.24 -20.80 6.19
N GLU A 281 -11.27 -20.59 7.01
CA GLU A 281 -11.32 -19.67 8.15
C GLU A 281 -11.07 -20.41 9.47
#